data_AF-A0A923V908-F1
#
_entry.id   AF-A0A923V908-F1
#
_cell.length_a   1.000
_cell.length_b   1.000
_cell.length_c   1.000
_cell.angle_alpha   90.00
_cell.angle_beta   90.00
_cell.angle_gamma   90.00
#
_symmetry.space_group_name_H-M   'P 1'
#
loop_
_entity.id
_entity.type
_entity.pdbx_description
1 polymer ?
#
loop_
_entity_poly.entity_id
_entity_poly.type
_entity_poly.pdbx_seq_one_letter_code
_entity_poly.pdbx_strand_id
1 'polypeptide(L)'
;MTKKLLGLTCAGFIMIFSFQNCQKVPLANDVAALPSVAQLNNSKIDLKDEKLNQVDFVITEKETVTRGSHTFDLMVNKTLQISLSSGVFQVVSDLGEGLVPYCLTESLRHELLSILKSSQICIAPDEPAGQVCAQVIKLPYAQILTDIDQYDLGSATDSCGSGAQDLCGSQADMLKGYVAALKTQYKSLSCP
;
A
#
# COMPACT_ATOMS: atom_id res chain seq x y z
N MET A 1 -4.48 -73.78 31.35
CA MET A 1 -5.34 -74.32 30.27
C MET A 1 -6.28 -73.18 29.88
N THR A 2 -6.44 -72.65 28.67
CA THR A 2 -6.18 -73.00 27.25
C THR A 2 -6.30 -71.67 26.47
N LYS A 3 -5.23 -71.13 25.87
CA LYS A 3 -4.94 -70.94 24.43
C LYS A 3 -6.10 -70.62 23.43
N LYS A 4 -5.80 -69.59 22.59
CA LYS A 4 -6.28 -69.18 21.22
C LYS A 4 -7.33 -68.05 21.19
N LEU A 5 -7.09 -66.85 20.61
CA LEU A 5 -6.57 -66.35 19.31
C LEU A 5 -7.70 -66.11 18.28
N LEU A 6 -7.55 -65.01 17.50
CA LEU A 6 -8.31 -64.49 16.35
C LEU A 6 -9.52 -63.61 16.74
N GLY A 7 -9.67 -62.36 16.32
CA GLY A 7 -9.08 -61.57 15.23
C GLY A 7 -10.21 -60.73 14.63
N LEU A 8 -9.95 -59.48 14.26
CA LEU A 8 -10.40 -58.79 13.03
C LEU A 8 -10.47 -57.26 13.22
N THR A 9 -9.69 -56.61 12.37
CA THR A 9 -9.57 -55.20 11.97
C THR A 9 -10.88 -54.48 11.62
N CYS A 10 -10.97 -53.19 11.96
CA CYS A 10 -11.44 -52.06 11.12
C CYS A 10 -11.25 -50.76 11.93
N ALA A 11 -10.19 -49.97 11.73
CA ALA A 11 -10.02 -48.99 10.64
C ALA A 11 -11.11 -47.90 10.64
N GLY A 12 -10.76 -46.68 11.06
CA GLY A 12 -11.69 -45.55 11.10
C GLY A 12 -11.03 -44.23 11.50
N PHE A 13 -10.07 -43.78 10.68
CA PHE A 13 -9.70 -42.37 10.43
C PHE A 13 -9.72 -41.38 11.61
N ILE A 14 -8.58 -41.25 12.30
CA ILE A 14 -8.25 -40.02 13.02
C ILE A 14 -7.53 -39.12 12.02
N MET A 15 -8.23 -38.11 11.51
CA MET A 15 -7.68 -37.03 10.69
C MET A 15 -6.78 -36.16 11.58
N ILE A 16 -5.47 -36.43 11.53
CA ILE A 16 -4.44 -35.56 12.10
C ILE A 16 -4.29 -34.40 11.12
N PHE A 17 -4.79 -33.22 11.51
CA PHE A 17 -4.48 -31.96 10.82
C PHE A 17 -3.00 -31.64 11.05
N SER A 18 -2.17 -32.03 10.08
CA SER A 18 -0.78 -31.60 9.97
C SER A 18 -0.75 -30.11 9.68
N PHE A 19 -0.47 -29.28 10.68
CA PHE A 19 0.01 -27.92 10.44
C PHE A 19 1.36 -28.02 9.74
N GLN A 20 1.40 -27.68 8.45
CA GLN A 20 2.64 -27.48 7.72
C GLN A 20 3.33 -26.22 8.25
N ASN A 21 4.09 -26.37 9.34
CA ASN A 21 5.16 -25.44 9.65
C ASN A 21 6.23 -25.61 8.57
N CYS A 22 6.26 -24.69 7.60
CA CYS A 22 7.34 -24.55 6.64
C CYS A 22 8.63 -24.11 7.34
N GLN A 23 9.32 -25.02 8.04
CA GLN A 23 10.75 -24.87 8.31
C GLN A 23 11.51 -25.37 7.07
N LYS A 24 11.96 -24.44 6.23
CA LYS A 24 13.02 -24.73 5.26
C LYS A 24 14.34 -24.89 6.03
N VAL A 25 14.83 -26.12 6.10
CA VAL A 25 16.20 -26.46 6.51
C VAL A 25 17.14 -26.16 5.33
N PRO A 26 18.35 -25.60 5.57
CA PRO A 26 19.23 -25.16 4.49
C PRO A 26 20.02 -26.34 3.91
N LEU A 27 20.12 -26.42 2.58
CA LEU A 27 21.19 -27.15 1.91
C LEU A 27 21.88 -26.24 0.89
N ALA A 28 23.20 -26.16 1.07
CA ALA A 28 24.16 -25.43 0.28
C ALA A 28 24.47 -26.13 -1.05
N ASN A 29 24.82 -25.31 -2.03
CA ASN A 29 25.60 -25.58 -3.25
C ASN A 29 25.06 -26.67 -4.21
N ASP A 30 24.45 -26.24 -5.32
CA ASP A 30 25.21 -26.11 -6.57
C ASP A 30 24.37 -25.49 -7.71
N VAL A 31 24.83 -24.31 -8.14
CA VAL A 31 24.96 -23.86 -9.52
C VAL A 31 23.88 -24.29 -10.53
N ALA A 32 22.81 -23.50 -10.58
CA ALA A 32 22.35 -22.96 -11.84
C ALA A 32 22.01 -21.50 -11.59
N ALA A 33 22.82 -20.61 -12.16
CA ALA A 33 22.49 -19.20 -12.28
C ALA A 33 21.16 -19.10 -13.04
N LEU A 34 20.06 -19.04 -12.29
CA LEU A 34 18.85 -18.42 -12.76
C LEU A 34 19.26 -16.99 -13.14
N PRO A 35 18.95 -16.50 -14.36
CA PRO A 35 19.16 -15.09 -14.63
C PRO A 35 18.39 -14.33 -13.55
N SER A 36 19.13 -13.49 -12.82
CA SER A 36 18.58 -12.42 -12.01
C SER A 36 17.53 -11.71 -12.86
N VAL A 37 16.25 -12.00 -12.62
CA VAL A 37 15.16 -11.17 -13.10
C VAL A 37 15.07 -10.04 -12.09
N ALA A 38 15.92 -9.04 -12.26
CA ALA A 38 15.66 -7.64 -11.94
C ALA A 38 16.95 -6.83 -12.18
N GLN A 39 17.35 -6.71 -13.43
CA GLN A 39 17.97 -5.46 -13.85
C GLN A 39 16.82 -4.43 -13.92
N LEU A 40 16.36 -3.94 -12.76
CA LEU A 40 15.52 -2.76 -12.68
C LEU A 40 16.43 -1.56 -13.01
N ASN A 41 16.71 -1.40 -14.30
CA ASN A 41 17.16 -0.14 -14.86
C ASN A 41 16.19 0.93 -14.34
N ASN A 42 16.68 2.03 -13.76
CA ASN A 42 15.91 3.20 -13.33
C ASN A 42 14.60 3.33 -14.12
N SER A 43 13.52 2.78 -13.58
CA SER A 43 12.29 2.62 -14.32
C SER A 43 11.52 3.91 -14.16
N LYS A 44 11.27 4.57 -15.29
CA LYS A 44 10.36 5.70 -15.36
C LYS A 44 9.09 5.22 -16.02
N ILE A 45 7.98 5.36 -15.31
CA ILE A 45 6.65 5.01 -15.82
C ILE A 45 5.92 6.32 -16.07
N ASP A 46 5.48 6.56 -17.31
CA ASP A 46 4.75 7.76 -17.66
C ASP A 46 3.26 7.57 -17.35
N LEU A 47 2.74 8.33 -16.38
CA LEU A 47 1.35 8.20 -15.93
C LEU A 47 0.34 8.71 -16.96
N LYS A 48 0.78 9.41 -18.00
CA LYS A 48 -0.08 9.84 -19.10
C LYS A 48 -0.59 8.67 -19.93
N ASP A 49 0.23 7.63 -20.06
CA ASP A 49 -0.07 6.45 -20.88
C ASP A 49 -0.86 5.39 -20.09
N GLU A 50 -0.92 5.54 -18.77
CA GLU A 50 -1.65 4.66 -17.86
C GLU A 50 -3.13 5.04 -17.73
N LYS A 51 -3.98 4.01 -17.62
CA LYS A 51 -5.39 4.22 -17.28
C LYS A 51 -5.55 4.35 -15.76
N LEU A 52 -5.50 5.59 -15.28
CA LEU A 52 -5.63 5.93 -13.86
C LEU A 52 -7.09 5.79 -13.40
N ASN A 53 -7.32 4.98 -12.38
CA ASN A 53 -8.66 4.70 -11.85
C ASN A 53 -8.94 5.45 -10.55
N GLN A 54 -8.00 5.35 -9.61
CA GLN A 54 -8.15 5.84 -8.26
C GLN A 54 -6.81 6.34 -7.73
N VAL A 55 -6.87 7.32 -6.83
CA VAL A 55 -5.74 7.72 -6.01
C VAL A 55 -6.16 7.75 -4.55
N ASP A 56 -5.34 7.12 -3.71
CA ASP A 56 -5.53 7.06 -2.28
C ASP A 56 -4.51 7.96 -1.61
N PHE A 57 -4.96 8.87 -0.74
CA PHE A 57 -4.06 9.73 0.04
C PHE A 57 -4.13 9.40 1.52
N VAL A 58 -2.98 9.13 2.11
CA VAL A 58 -2.86 8.90 3.56
C VAL A 58 -2.64 10.25 4.24
N ILE A 59 -3.60 10.64 5.08
CA ILE A 59 -3.50 11.84 5.92
C ILE A 59 -3.57 11.46 7.40
N THR A 60 -2.97 12.28 8.24
CA THR A 60 -3.12 12.15 9.70
C THR A 60 -3.88 13.35 10.25
N GLU A 61 -4.96 13.10 10.98
CA GLU A 61 -5.76 14.15 11.62
C GLU A 61 -5.83 13.95 13.13
N LYS A 62 -5.98 15.07 13.84
CA LYS A 62 -6.31 15.04 15.26
C LYS A 62 -7.81 14.78 15.41
N GLU A 63 -8.18 13.70 16.06
CA GLU A 63 -9.57 13.39 16.42
C GLU A 63 -9.75 13.35 17.93
N THR A 64 -10.86 13.92 18.37
CA THR A 64 -11.21 13.98 19.78
C THR A 64 -12.19 12.84 20.08
N VAL A 65 -11.70 11.81 20.77
CA VAL A 65 -12.50 10.63 21.14
C VAL A 65 -12.92 10.74 22.59
N THR A 66 -14.22 10.55 22.85
CA THR A 66 -14.76 10.54 24.21
C THR A 66 -15.04 9.10 24.65
N ARG A 67 -14.47 8.69 25.78
CA ARG A 67 -14.74 7.40 26.43
C ARG A 67 -15.16 7.64 27.88
N GLY A 68 -16.45 7.42 28.16
CA GLY A 68 -17.03 7.73 29.47
C GLY A 68 -17.01 9.24 29.72
N SER A 69 -16.40 9.67 30.83
CA SER A 69 -16.23 11.09 31.19
C SER A 69 -14.91 11.70 30.72
N HIS A 70 -14.07 10.95 29.99
CA HIS A 70 -12.75 11.40 29.54
C HIS A 70 -12.72 11.65 28.04
N THR A 71 -12.03 12.72 27.67
CA THR A 71 -11.82 13.14 26.29
C THR A 71 -10.33 13.04 25.98
N PHE A 72 -10.01 12.38 24.87
CA PHE A 72 -8.65 12.15 24.41
C PHE A 72 -8.49 12.70 23.01
N ASP A 73 -7.36 13.34 22.76
CA ASP A 73 -6.96 13.77 21.44
C ASP A 73 -5.99 12.75 20.86
N LEU A 74 -6.39 12.11 19.76
CA LEU A 74 -5.63 11.08 19.09
C LEU A 74 -5.22 11.56 17.70
N MET A 75 -4.02 11.19 17.26
CA MET A 75 -3.65 11.31 15.86
C MET A 75 -4.11 10.03 15.15
N VAL A 76 -4.99 10.19 14.18
CA VAL A 76 -5.65 9.11 13.46
C VAL A 76 -5.25 9.18 12.00
N ASN A 77 -4.81 8.05 11.44
CA ASN A 77 -4.59 7.95 10.02
C ASN A 77 -5.92 7.74 9.30
N LYS A 78 -6.05 8.43 8.18
CA LYS A 78 -7.20 8.34 7.30
C LYS A 78 -6.72 8.21 5.86
N THR A 79 -7.47 7.48 5.06
CA THR A 79 -7.24 7.36 3.64
C THR A 79 -8.37 8.04 2.87
N LEU A 80 -8.04 9.03 2.06
CA LEU A 80 -8.96 9.62 1.09
C LEU A 80 -8.89 8.79 -0.18
N GLN A 81 -9.91 7.99 -0.46
CA GLN A 81 -9.95 7.14 -1.64
C GLN A 81 -10.72 7.85 -2.74
N ILE A 82 -10.01 8.39 -3.73
CA ILE A 82 -10.57 9.28 -4.75
C ILE A 82 -10.69 8.54 -6.08
N SER A 83 -11.92 8.37 -6.55
CA SER A 83 -12.19 7.92 -7.91
C SER A 83 -11.86 9.04 -8.90
N LEU A 84 -10.89 8.81 -9.79
CA LEU A 84 -10.44 9.82 -10.76
C LEU A 84 -11.45 10.05 -11.89
N SER A 85 -12.27 9.06 -12.20
CA SER A 85 -13.31 9.14 -13.23
C SER A 85 -14.50 9.99 -12.78
N SER A 86 -14.92 9.86 -11.53
CA SER A 86 -16.09 10.58 -10.99
C SER A 86 -15.71 11.85 -10.23
N GLY A 87 -14.56 11.86 -9.57
CA GLY A 87 -14.21 12.88 -8.56
C GLY A 87 -14.86 12.63 -7.19
N VAL A 88 -15.63 11.55 -7.04
CA VAL A 88 -16.19 11.12 -5.75
C VAL A 88 -15.08 10.48 -4.94
N PHE A 89 -15.06 10.77 -3.64
CA PHE A 89 -14.12 10.15 -2.73
C PHE A 89 -14.74 9.85 -1.37
N GLN A 90 -14.18 8.86 -0.70
CA GLN A 90 -14.56 8.48 0.65
C GLN A 90 -13.37 8.62 1.59
N VAL A 91 -13.66 8.86 2.86
CA VAL A 91 -12.64 8.95 3.90
C VAL A 91 -12.76 7.72 4.77
N VAL A 92 -11.73 6.88 4.72
CA VAL A 92 -11.63 5.66 5.54
C VAL A 92 -10.76 6.00 6.75
N SER A 93 -11.31 5.86 7.95
CA SER A 93 -10.61 6.09 9.22
C SER A 93 -10.29 4.76 9.91
N ASP A 94 -9.12 4.65 10.52
CA ASP A 94 -8.73 3.49 11.34
C ASP A 94 -9.66 3.27 12.55
N LEU A 95 -10.41 4.30 12.96
CA LEU A 95 -11.36 4.20 14.08
C LEU A 95 -12.74 3.65 13.67
N GLY A 96 -12.96 3.34 12.40
CA GLY A 96 -14.20 2.71 11.91
C GLY A 96 -15.40 3.65 11.81
N GLU A 97 -15.17 4.97 11.70
CA GLU A 97 -16.25 5.92 11.41
C GLU A 97 -16.80 5.72 9.99
N GLY A 98 -18.08 6.05 9.81
CA GLY A 98 -18.84 5.73 8.60
C GLY A 98 -18.26 6.34 7.31
N LEU A 99 -18.49 5.66 6.19
CA LEU A 99 -18.11 6.10 4.85
C LEU A 99 -18.98 7.28 4.43
N VAL A 100 -18.54 8.51 4.71
CA VAL A 100 -19.16 9.73 4.19
C VAL A 100 -18.60 9.97 2.78
N PRO A 101 -19.45 10.03 1.74
CA PRO A 101 -19.00 10.40 0.41
C PRO A 101 -18.82 11.92 0.30
N TYR A 102 -17.73 12.31 -0.33
CA TYR A 102 -17.38 13.68 -0.67
C TYR A 102 -17.15 13.78 -2.18
N CYS A 103 -17.26 14.98 -2.75
CA CYS A 103 -17.05 15.21 -4.17
C CYS A 103 -16.02 16.31 -4.39
N LEU A 104 -14.97 16.02 -5.16
CA LEU A 104 -14.06 17.05 -5.63
C LEU A 104 -14.82 18.06 -6.49
N THR A 105 -14.51 19.35 -6.33
CA THR A 105 -14.93 20.35 -7.30
C THR A 105 -14.28 20.08 -8.64
N GLU A 106 -14.87 20.59 -9.73
CA GLU A 106 -14.30 20.43 -11.06
C GLU A 106 -12.86 20.96 -11.14
N SER A 107 -12.58 22.07 -10.45
CA SER A 107 -11.24 22.66 -10.35
C SER A 107 -10.26 21.72 -9.65
N LEU A 108 -10.63 21.18 -8.49
CA LEU A 108 -9.76 20.27 -7.73
C LEU A 108 -9.51 18.96 -8.48
N ARG A 109 -10.53 18.45 -9.18
CA ARG A 109 -10.38 17.25 -10.01
C ARG A 109 -9.46 17.50 -11.20
N HIS A 110 -9.61 18.63 -11.89
CA HIS A 110 -8.74 18.99 -13.01
C HIS A 110 -7.29 19.19 -12.58
N GLU A 111 -7.06 19.86 -11.44
CA GLU A 111 -5.73 20.06 -10.89
C GLU A 111 -5.06 18.71 -10.58
N LEU A 112 -5.76 17.81 -9.88
CA LEU A 112 -5.26 16.47 -9.59
C LEU A 112 -4.92 15.69 -10.87
N LEU A 113 -5.83 15.65 -11.84
CA LEU A 113 -5.59 14.97 -13.11
C LEU A 113 -4.43 15.59 -13.89
N SER A 114 -4.26 16.91 -13.84
CA SER A 114 -3.16 17.62 -14.49
C SER A 114 -1.82 17.25 -13.86
N ILE A 115 -1.74 17.22 -12.52
CA ILE A 115 -0.55 16.77 -11.80
C ILE A 115 -0.23 15.32 -12.23
N LEU A 116 -1.18 14.40 -12.10
CA LEU A 116 -0.95 12.98 -12.40
C LEU A 116 -0.55 12.74 -13.87
N LYS A 117 -1.25 13.36 -14.84
CA LYS A 117 -0.96 13.17 -16.28
C LYS A 117 0.31 13.87 -16.76
N SER A 118 0.88 14.79 -15.99
CA SER A 118 2.17 15.43 -16.28
C SER A 118 3.33 14.81 -15.51
N SER A 119 3.04 13.75 -14.75
CA SER A 119 4.00 13.10 -13.87
C SER A 119 4.51 11.80 -14.44
N GLN A 120 5.71 11.45 -14.01
CA GLN A 120 6.29 10.13 -14.19
C GLN A 120 6.57 9.55 -12.81
N ILE A 121 6.42 8.25 -12.65
CA ILE A 121 6.88 7.54 -11.45
C ILE A 121 8.35 7.23 -11.65
N CYS A 122 9.15 7.58 -10.65
CA CYS A 122 10.55 7.23 -10.54
C CYS A 122 10.68 6.10 -9.51
N ILE A 123 11.21 4.95 -9.95
CA ILE A 123 11.58 3.85 -9.07
C ILE A 123 13.09 3.86 -8.92
N ALA A 124 13.54 4.05 -7.69
CA ALA A 124 14.95 3.97 -7.33
C ALA A 124 15.46 2.54 -7.55
N PRO A 125 16.66 2.38 -8.09
CA PRO A 125 17.25 1.06 -8.30
C PRO A 125 17.54 0.41 -6.95
N ASP A 126 17.73 -0.91 -6.97
CA ASP A 126 18.24 -1.62 -5.80
C ASP A 126 19.68 -1.16 -5.48
N GLU A 127 20.03 -1.20 -4.19
CA GLU A 127 21.35 -0.82 -3.72
C GLU A 127 22.45 -1.60 -4.45
N PRO A 128 23.56 -0.93 -4.81
CA PRO A 128 24.72 -1.62 -5.33
C PRO A 128 25.34 -2.56 -4.29
N ALA A 129 25.83 -3.71 -4.76
CA ALA A 129 26.42 -4.72 -3.91
C ALA A 129 27.57 -4.16 -3.05
N GLY A 130 27.47 -4.36 -1.73
CA GLY A 130 28.49 -3.95 -0.75
C GLY A 130 28.16 -2.69 0.04
N GLN A 131 27.04 -2.01 -0.26
CA GLN A 131 26.52 -0.94 0.57
C GLN A 131 25.72 -1.51 1.74
N VAL A 132 25.94 -0.98 2.95
CA VAL A 132 25.22 -1.40 4.17
C VAL A 132 24.15 -0.37 4.50
N CYS A 133 22.89 -0.78 4.41
CA CYS A 133 21.73 0.06 4.67
C CYS A 133 20.95 -0.50 5.85
N ALA A 134 20.39 0.38 6.67
CA ALA A 134 19.49 -0.02 7.73
C ALA A 134 18.14 -0.39 7.12
N GLN A 135 17.53 -1.46 7.62
CA GLN A 135 16.16 -1.80 7.26
C GLN A 135 15.21 -0.75 7.87
N VAL A 136 14.67 0.12 7.03
CA VAL A 136 13.74 1.19 7.40
C VAL A 136 12.59 1.15 6.42
N ILE A 137 11.41 0.80 6.90
CA ILE A 137 10.19 0.81 6.09
C ILE A 137 9.60 2.21 6.15
N LYS A 138 9.59 2.89 5.01
CA LYS A 138 8.86 4.15 4.85
C LYS A 138 7.53 3.85 4.16
N LEU A 139 6.44 4.20 4.84
CA LEU A 139 5.09 4.03 4.30
C LEU A 139 4.80 5.10 3.23
N PRO A 140 3.98 4.77 2.21
CA PRO A 140 3.60 5.73 1.20
C PRO A 140 2.69 6.83 1.76
N TYR A 141 2.77 8.02 1.17
CA TYR A 141 1.80 9.10 1.44
C TYR A 141 0.62 9.06 0.46
N ALA A 142 0.78 8.40 -0.68
CA ALA A 142 -0.24 8.24 -1.68
C ALA A 142 -0.11 6.90 -2.41
N GLN A 143 -1.21 6.36 -2.93
CA GLN A 143 -1.20 5.20 -3.82
C GLN A 143 -1.96 5.54 -5.09
N ILE A 144 -1.36 5.26 -6.24
CA ILE A 144 -2.04 5.39 -7.54
C ILE A 144 -2.43 4.00 -8.00
N LEU A 145 -3.72 3.82 -8.29
CA LEU A 145 -4.27 2.56 -8.78
C LEU A 145 -4.61 2.72 -10.26
N THR A 146 -4.02 1.88 -11.10
CA THR A 146 -4.35 1.76 -12.52
C THR A 146 -5.24 0.54 -12.77
N ASP A 147 -5.46 0.15 -14.02
CA ASP A 147 -6.17 -1.10 -14.33
C ASP A 147 -5.34 -2.35 -13.99
N ILE A 148 -4.02 -2.24 -14.00
CA ILE A 148 -3.09 -3.39 -13.92
C ILE A 148 -2.13 -3.32 -12.74
N ASP A 149 -1.80 -2.11 -12.30
CA ASP A 149 -0.74 -1.86 -11.34
C ASP A 149 -1.22 -0.97 -10.17
N GLN A 150 -0.46 -1.04 -9.09
CA GLN A 150 -0.54 -0.12 -7.96
C GLN A 150 0.85 0.46 -7.71
N TYR A 151 0.89 1.75 -7.43
CA TYR A 151 2.13 2.49 -7.21
C TYR A 151 2.10 3.21 -5.86
N ASP A 152 3.00 2.85 -4.96
CA ASP A 152 3.07 3.34 -3.58
C ASP A 152 4.01 4.56 -3.50
N LEU A 153 3.46 5.77 -3.61
CA LEU A 153 4.27 6.99 -3.67
C LEU A 153 4.84 7.38 -2.29
N GLY A 154 6.13 7.68 -2.29
CA GLY A 154 6.96 8.01 -1.14
C GLY A 154 7.42 6.82 -0.31
N SER A 155 7.11 5.58 -0.72
CA SER A 155 7.58 4.38 0.00
C SER A 155 9.07 4.15 -0.23
N ALA A 156 9.71 3.44 0.70
CA ALA A 156 11.07 2.92 0.58
C ALA A 156 11.24 1.71 1.51
N THR A 157 12.09 0.76 1.15
CA THR A 157 12.30 -0.47 1.93
C THR A 157 13.52 -0.41 2.85
N ASP A 158 14.41 0.57 2.64
CA ASP A 158 15.58 0.78 3.48
C ASP A 158 15.96 2.26 3.63
N SER A 159 16.98 2.52 4.44
CA SER A 159 17.51 3.86 4.70
C SER A 159 18.24 4.49 3.52
N CYS A 160 18.64 3.70 2.52
CA CYS A 160 19.36 4.18 1.35
C CYS A 160 18.43 4.54 0.19
N GLY A 161 17.17 4.11 0.28
CA GLY A 161 16.13 4.43 -0.69
C GLY A 161 16.00 3.36 -1.77
N SER A 162 16.48 2.14 -1.56
CA SER A 162 16.20 1.05 -2.50
C SER A 162 14.71 0.80 -2.63
N GLY A 163 14.29 0.51 -3.86
CA GLY A 163 12.88 0.35 -4.21
C GLY A 163 12.04 1.57 -3.90
N ALA A 164 12.64 2.74 -3.63
CA ALA A 164 11.88 3.94 -3.35
C ALA A 164 11.08 4.34 -4.59
N GLN A 165 9.80 4.60 -4.40
CA GLN A 165 8.88 4.94 -5.47
C GLN A 165 8.25 6.28 -5.15
N ASP A 166 8.35 7.27 -6.04
CA ASP A 166 7.64 8.55 -5.92
C ASP A 166 7.45 9.16 -7.31
N LEU A 167 6.73 10.28 -7.41
CA LEU A 167 6.74 11.06 -8.63
C LEU A 167 8.12 11.68 -8.85
N CYS A 168 8.56 11.73 -10.10
CA CYS A 168 9.81 12.34 -10.48
C CYS A 168 9.74 13.87 -10.32
N GLY A 169 10.80 14.49 -9.80
CA GLY A 169 10.98 15.95 -9.84
C GLY A 169 10.00 16.74 -8.97
N SER A 170 9.62 17.93 -9.44
CA SER A 170 8.76 18.87 -8.69
C SER A 170 7.29 18.42 -8.61
N GLN A 171 6.90 17.44 -9.42
CA GLN A 171 5.55 16.88 -9.42
C GLN A 171 5.20 16.21 -8.09
N ALA A 172 6.18 15.60 -7.41
CA ALA A 172 5.98 15.08 -6.07
C ALA A 172 5.61 16.18 -5.07
N ASP A 173 6.27 17.34 -5.16
CA ASP A 173 5.98 18.49 -4.30
C ASP A 173 4.62 19.10 -4.61
N MET A 174 4.24 19.18 -5.89
CA MET A 174 2.91 19.63 -6.32
C MET A 174 1.81 18.72 -5.77
N LEU A 175 1.99 17.39 -5.87
CA LEU A 175 1.02 16.44 -5.35
C LEU A 175 0.90 16.54 -3.82
N LYS A 176 2.03 16.63 -3.10
CA LYS A 176 2.04 16.82 -1.64
C LYS A 176 1.34 18.13 -1.23
N GLY A 177 1.57 19.21 -1.98
CA GLY A 177 0.89 20.49 -1.79
C GLY A 177 -0.62 20.39 -2.02
N TYR A 178 -1.04 19.73 -3.10
CA TYR A 178 -2.44 19.44 -3.40
C TYR A 178 -3.11 18.67 -2.25
N VAL A 179 -2.48 17.60 -1.77
CA VAL A 179 -3.01 16.79 -0.66
C VAL A 179 -3.11 17.61 0.63
N ALA A 180 -2.11 18.44 0.93
CA ALA A 180 -2.14 19.33 2.09
C ALA A 180 -3.30 20.34 2.01
N ALA A 181 -3.58 20.89 0.83
CA ALA A 181 -4.71 21.78 0.60
C ALA A 181 -6.06 21.04 0.66
N LEU A 182 -6.15 19.85 0.05
CA LEU A 182 -7.37 19.04 0.10
C LEU A 182 -7.70 18.65 1.54
N LYS A 183 -6.70 18.25 2.33
CA LYS A 183 -6.86 17.90 3.76
C LYS A 183 -7.55 19.01 4.58
N THR A 184 -7.29 20.28 4.30
CA THR A 184 -7.87 21.38 5.09
C THR A 184 -9.32 21.69 4.72
N GLN A 185 -9.76 21.31 3.50
CA GLN A 185 -11.07 21.70 2.97
C GLN A 185 -12.01 20.54 2.66
N TYR A 186 -11.55 19.28 2.62
CA TYR A 186 -12.40 18.18 2.12
C TYR A 186 -13.70 18.03 2.91
N LYS A 187 -13.71 18.35 4.21
CA LYS A 187 -14.90 18.28 5.07
C LYS A 187 -16.02 19.24 4.63
N SER A 188 -15.71 20.28 3.86
CA SER A 188 -16.71 21.20 3.30
C SER A 188 -17.17 20.81 1.89
N LEU A 189 -16.54 19.81 1.27
CA LEU A 189 -16.90 19.34 -0.05
C LEU A 189 -18.12 18.42 0.06
N SER A 190 -19.24 18.79 -0.54
CA SER A 190 -20.43 17.95 -0.58
C SER A 190 -20.72 17.52 -2.01
N CYS A 191 -21.26 16.31 -2.16
CA CYS A 191 -21.83 15.90 -3.43
C CYS A 191 -23.19 16.60 -3.63
N PRO A 192 -23.47 17.13 -4.83
CA PRO A 192 -24.78 17.68 -5.17
C PRO A 192 -25.88 16.61 -5.22
#